data_AF-A0A179I6Z9-F1
#
_entry.id   AF-A0A179I6Z9-F1
#
_cell.length_a   1.000
_cell.length_b   1.000
_cell.length_c   1.000
_cell.angle_alpha   90.00
_cell.angle_beta   90.00
_cell.angle_gamma   90.00
#
_symmetry.space_group_name_H-M   'P 1'
#
loop_
_entity.id
_entity.type
_entity.pdbx_description
1 polymer ?
#
loop_
_entity_poly.entity_id
_entity_poly.type
_entity_poly.pdbx_seq_one_letter_code
_entity_poly.pdbx_strand_id
1 'polypeptide(L)'
;MKILFFCTAFNSLSQRAYLALSEQHYVTIEYALSQELMVEAAELVKPDLIICPFLTTLVPAQVYSKYLTLIVHPGPPGDAGPSALDWLLMGDDGTEPDSKKLLQRTSLSEHGRPHWGVTVLQATADFDMGPVWAFEQFAVDIDQPNITKSSLYRGPVTRAAVTAVLKAVDRITMTASSAKGISEHSNKGAVHPNLVANAVFAQLSVTAGQLFHGGKTLHRPLLRAADRDFDPRTHTAVEISRRIRCADSQPGCLSSLFGPKLYLYGGIVDSGKQATGSAPGSVIASRDDAVCIATCDGKGLWITHVRRLKAKTDASLWPKVPAVQGLMELSEHSMGYPNLQRAVSMRGRQLSSEEEWSRATSSTLQDVWIDFEPAADKHGTVAYVFFEFYNGAMSTKQCRRLLRALQYVINVAKEKAVRAVVLMGGSYFSNGIHLNVIESAADPALESWFNINAIDDLVYSILHDFPSRGIKTIAAVRGNAAAGGVALATSCDVVLAGEDG
;
A
#
# COMPACT_ATOMS: atom_id res chain seq x y z
N MET A 1 -11.00 -14.00 24.85
CA MET A 1 -9.63 -13.97 25.42
C MET A 1 -9.18 -12.54 25.63
N LYS A 2 -8.21 -12.32 26.51
CA LYS A 2 -7.38 -11.11 26.57
C LYS A 2 -6.21 -11.28 25.60
N ILE A 3 -6.24 -10.52 24.51
CA ILE A 3 -5.21 -10.55 23.49
C ILE A 3 -4.37 -9.28 23.60
N LEU A 4 -3.05 -9.42 23.67
CA LEU A 4 -2.10 -8.31 23.61
C LEU A 4 -1.49 -8.23 22.21
N PHE A 5 -1.55 -7.06 21.60
CA PHE A 5 -0.83 -6.74 20.38
C PHE A 5 0.52 -6.12 20.73
N PHE A 6 1.59 -6.65 20.14
CA PHE A 6 2.84 -5.90 19.98
C PHE A 6 2.97 -5.42 18.54
N CYS A 7 3.07 -4.10 18.38
CA CYS A 7 3.14 -3.46 17.09
C CYS A 7 4.28 -2.43 17.07
N THR A 8 5.13 -2.41 16.04
CA THR A 8 6.06 -1.28 15.82
C THR A 8 5.28 0.00 15.51
N ALA A 9 4.17 -0.13 14.80
CA ALA A 9 3.19 0.93 14.59
C ALA A 9 1.80 0.30 14.52
N PHE A 10 0.78 1.02 14.97
CA PHE A 10 -0.61 0.60 14.84
C PHE A 10 -1.09 0.87 13.40
N ASN A 11 -0.49 0.14 12.47
CA ASN A 11 -0.63 0.29 11.03
C ASN A 11 -1.97 -0.28 10.52
N SER A 12 -2.19 -0.21 9.21
CA SER A 12 -3.43 -0.68 8.57
C SER A 12 -3.77 -2.14 8.90
N LEU A 13 -2.78 -3.05 8.90
CA LEU A 13 -3.00 -4.45 9.26
C LEU A 13 -3.35 -4.61 10.74
N SER A 14 -2.62 -3.91 11.61
CA SER A 14 -2.89 -3.94 13.06
C SER A 14 -4.30 -3.43 13.38
N GLN A 15 -4.73 -2.35 12.73
CA GLN A 15 -6.09 -1.81 12.85
C GLN A 15 -7.15 -2.80 12.35
N ARG A 16 -6.95 -3.41 11.17
CA ARG A 16 -7.91 -4.37 10.63
C ARG A 16 -8.02 -5.63 11.50
N ALA A 17 -6.90 -6.17 11.96
CA ALA A 17 -6.86 -7.32 12.86
C ALA A 17 -7.49 -6.97 14.23
N TYR A 18 -7.25 -5.77 14.75
CA TYR A 18 -7.90 -5.27 15.96
C TYR A 18 -9.43 -5.25 15.81
N LEU A 19 -9.94 -4.66 14.71
CA LEU A 19 -11.38 -4.60 14.45
C LEU A 19 -11.99 -6.02 14.38
N ALA A 20 -11.37 -6.93 13.63
CA ALA A 20 -11.86 -8.29 13.47
C ALA A 20 -11.87 -9.10 14.78
N LEU A 21 -10.83 -8.97 15.61
CA LEU A 21 -10.75 -9.71 16.88
C LEU A 21 -11.60 -9.07 17.98
N SER A 22 -11.80 -7.76 17.96
CA SER A 22 -12.53 -7.04 19.01
C SER A 22 -14.03 -7.34 19.04
N GLU A 23 -14.57 -7.96 17.99
CA GLU A 23 -15.95 -8.47 17.97
C GLU A 23 -16.19 -9.57 19.01
N GLN A 24 -15.14 -10.33 19.36
CA GLN A 24 -15.27 -11.51 20.23
C GLN A 24 -14.21 -11.56 21.36
N HIS A 25 -13.24 -10.65 21.36
CA HIS A 25 -12.10 -10.67 22.27
C HIS A 25 -11.77 -9.28 22.80
N TYR A 26 -11.10 -9.24 23.96
CA TYR A 26 -10.55 -7.99 24.50
C TYR A 26 -9.13 -7.80 23.96
N VAL A 27 -8.93 -6.81 23.10
CA VAL A 27 -7.63 -6.54 22.47
C VAL A 27 -6.99 -5.30 23.09
N THR A 28 -5.79 -5.46 23.66
CA THR A 28 -4.94 -4.37 24.15
C THR A 28 -3.78 -4.17 23.18
N ILE A 29 -3.35 -2.93 22.95
CA ILE A 29 -2.28 -2.59 22.01
C ILE A 29 -1.11 -2.00 22.79
N GLU A 30 0.09 -2.52 22.52
CA GLU A 30 1.34 -1.97 23.03
C GLU A 30 2.32 -1.72 21.87
N TYR A 31 3.02 -0.58 21.93
CA TYR A 31 4.05 -0.28 20.94
C TYR A 31 5.36 -1.00 21.30
N ALA A 32 5.91 -1.76 20.36
CA ALA A 32 7.15 -2.51 20.55
C ALA A 32 8.40 -1.60 20.43
N LEU A 33 8.51 -0.61 21.31
CA LEU A 33 9.56 0.41 21.31
C LEU A 33 10.89 -0.10 21.87
N SER A 34 10.86 -1.00 22.85
CA SER A 34 12.04 -1.68 23.39
C SER A 34 11.69 -3.07 23.94
N GLN A 35 12.71 -3.87 24.23
CA GLN A 35 12.51 -5.20 24.82
C GLN A 35 11.95 -5.09 26.25
N GLU A 36 12.42 -4.13 27.02
CA GLU A 36 12.01 -3.88 28.40
C GLU A 36 10.52 -3.51 28.47
N LEU A 37 10.07 -2.62 27.59
CA LEU A 37 8.66 -2.21 27.51
C LEU A 37 7.75 -3.36 27.10
N MET A 38 8.19 -4.23 26.17
CA MET A 38 7.42 -5.44 25.82
C MET A 38 7.28 -6.39 27.02
N VAL A 39 8.35 -6.58 27.79
CA VAL A 39 8.30 -7.43 29.00
C VAL A 39 7.37 -6.82 30.05
N GLU A 40 7.52 -5.53 30.34
CA GLU A 40 6.68 -4.80 31.30
C GLU A 40 5.19 -4.90 30.93
N ALA A 41 4.85 -4.61 29.67
CA ALA A 41 3.48 -4.67 29.19
C ALA A 41 2.89 -6.09 29.30
N ALA A 42 3.65 -7.12 28.97
CA ALA A 42 3.20 -8.50 29.11
C ALA A 42 2.94 -8.88 30.59
N GLU A 43 3.76 -8.40 31.53
CA GLU A 43 3.57 -8.62 32.97
C GLU A 43 2.39 -7.85 33.56
N LEU A 44 2.12 -6.64 33.06
CA LEU A 44 0.98 -5.82 33.47
C LEU A 44 -0.34 -6.38 32.94
N VAL A 45 -0.40 -6.68 31.64
CA VAL A 45 -1.63 -7.10 30.96
C VAL A 45 -2.00 -8.55 31.32
N LYS A 46 -1.00 -9.42 31.51
CA LYS A 46 -1.16 -10.87 31.71
C LYS A 46 -2.10 -11.47 30.65
N PRO A 47 -1.74 -11.37 29.35
CA PRO A 47 -2.61 -11.79 28.26
C PRO A 47 -2.79 -13.31 28.21
N ASP A 48 -3.91 -13.76 27.65
CA ASP A 48 -4.08 -15.18 27.28
C ASP A 48 -3.24 -15.51 26.03
N LEU A 49 -3.14 -14.56 25.11
CA LEU A 49 -2.46 -14.70 23.82
C LEU A 49 -1.80 -13.38 23.41
N ILE A 50 -0.61 -13.45 22.83
CA ILE A 50 0.06 -12.30 22.22
C ILE A 50 0.04 -12.49 20.70
N ILE A 51 -0.29 -11.44 19.96
CA ILE A 51 -0.25 -11.41 18.50
C ILE A 51 0.62 -10.23 18.07
N CYS A 52 1.47 -10.43 17.07
CA CYS A 52 2.36 -9.41 16.54
C CYS A 52 2.03 -9.19 15.05
N PRO A 53 1.05 -8.32 14.73
CA PRO A 53 0.65 -8.07 13.35
C PRO A 53 1.72 -7.34 12.52
N PHE A 54 2.59 -6.56 13.18
CA PHE A 54 3.65 -5.81 12.53
C PHE A 54 4.79 -5.51 13.50
N LEU A 55 5.95 -6.13 13.29
CA LEU A 55 7.17 -5.88 14.07
C LEU A 55 8.39 -5.64 13.19
N THR A 56 9.26 -4.75 13.66
CA THR A 56 10.62 -4.55 13.13
C THR A 56 11.70 -4.97 14.12
N THR A 57 11.31 -5.45 15.30
CA THR A 57 12.17 -5.87 16.40
C THR A 57 11.76 -7.26 16.89
N LEU A 58 12.70 -7.98 17.49
CA LEU A 58 12.43 -9.32 18.03
C LEU A 58 11.65 -9.24 19.34
N VAL A 59 10.72 -10.17 19.52
CA VAL A 59 10.05 -10.38 20.81
C VAL A 59 11.04 -11.04 21.79
N PRO A 60 11.19 -10.56 23.03
CA PRO A 60 12.12 -11.14 24.01
C PRO A 60 11.73 -12.57 24.40
N ALA A 61 12.73 -13.43 24.65
CA ALA A 61 12.50 -14.81 25.09
C ALA A 61 11.66 -14.92 26.36
N GLN A 62 11.85 -13.98 27.29
CA GLN A 62 11.08 -13.87 28.53
C GLN A 62 9.57 -13.75 28.29
N VAL A 63 9.17 -13.14 27.17
CA VAL A 63 7.77 -12.99 26.78
C VAL A 63 7.26 -14.28 26.14
N TYR A 64 7.87 -14.72 25.03
CA TYR A 64 7.32 -15.84 24.25
C TYR A 64 7.48 -17.20 24.94
N SER A 65 8.37 -17.32 25.93
CA SER A 65 8.47 -18.53 26.78
C SER A 65 7.39 -18.58 27.87
N LYS A 66 6.75 -17.45 28.19
CA LYS A 66 5.69 -17.36 29.21
C LYS A 66 4.29 -17.29 28.61
N TYR A 67 4.12 -16.57 27.50
CA TYR A 67 2.85 -16.38 26.82
C TYR A 67 2.93 -16.91 25.38
N LEU A 68 1.89 -17.62 24.93
CA LEU A 68 1.81 -18.02 23.53
C LEU A 68 1.81 -16.76 22.67
N THR A 69 2.81 -16.64 21.80
CA THR A 69 3.04 -15.44 21.00
C THR A 69 3.02 -15.81 19.53
N LEU A 70 2.18 -15.14 18.73
CA LEU A 70 2.05 -15.35 17.30
C LEU A 70 2.65 -14.17 16.52
N ILE A 71 3.43 -14.47 15.50
CA ILE A 71 3.95 -13.52 14.51
C ILE A 71 3.14 -13.65 13.23
N VAL A 72 2.69 -12.51 12.69
CA VAL A 72 2.08 -12.46 11.37
C VAL A 72 3.16 -12.15 10.34
N HIS A 73 3.63 -13.18 9.65
CA HIS A 73 4.64 -13.08 8.61
C HIS A 73 4.00 -12.88 7.23
N PRO A 74 4.31 -11.80 6.49
CA PRO A 74 3.75 -11.54 5.16
C PRO A 74 4.41 -12.40 4.06
N GLY A 75 4.62 -13.68 4.36
CA GLY A 75 5.12 -14.71 3.45
C GLY A 75 4.43 -16.05 3.69
N PRO A 76 4.36 -16.92 2.66
CA PRO A 76 3.82 -18.28 2.78
C PRO A 76 4.71 -19.17 3.66
N PRO A 77 4.24 -20.37 4.07
CA PRO A 77 5.03 -21.27 4.90
C PRO A 77 6.42 -21.57 4.33
N GLY A 78 7.44 -21.49 5.18
CA GLY A 78 8.85 -21.70 4.81
C GLY A 78 9.54 -20.48 4.18
N ASP A 79 8.80 -19.41 3.87
CA ASP A 79 9.39 -18.09 3.64
C ASP A 79 9.82 -17.50 4.98
N ALA A 80 10.99 -16.87 5.00
CA ALA A 80 11.56 -16.25 6.19
C ALA A 80 12.37 -15.03 5.80
N GLY A 81 12.39 -14.01 6.66
CA GLY A 81 13.22 -12.83 6.48
C GLY A 81 12.46 -11.51 6.42
N PRO A 82 13.12 -10.38 6.68
CA PRO A 82 12.47 -9.09 6.93
C PRO A 82 12.01 -8.36 5.65
N SER A 83 12.07 -8.99 4.47
CA SER A 83 11.84 -8.35 3.17
C SER A 83 11.02 -9.22 2.22
N ALA A 84 10.18 -10.12 2.74
CA ALA A 84 9.37 -11.07 1.97
C ALA A 84 8.66 -10.44 0.76
N LEU A 85 7.86 -9.38 0.98
CA LEU A 85 7.15 -8.68 -0.09
C LEU A 85 8.06 -7.91 -1.05
N ASP A 86 9.21 -7.41 -0.56
CA ASP A 86 10.19 -6.72 -1.39
C ASP A 86 10.82 -7.71 -2.39
N TRP A 87 11.21 -8.90 -1.94
CA TRP A 87 11.74 -9.97 -2.80
C TRP A 87 10.71 -10.44 -3.83
N LEU A 88 9.47 -10.68 -3.39
CA LEU A 88 8.35 -11.01 -4.30
C LEU A 88 8.22 -9.98 -5.42
N LEU A 89 8.12 -8.70 -5.07
CA LEU A 89 7.88 -7.62 -6.05
C LEU A 89 9.11 -7.29 -6.90
N MET A 90 10.32 -7.57 -6.41
CA MET A 90 11.54 -7.55 -7.24
C MET A 90 11.51 -8.64 -8.33
N GLY A 91 10.71 -9.70 -8.15
CA GLY A 91 10.55 -10.80 -9.09
C GLY A 91 11.24 -12.10 -8.65
N ASP A 92 11.50 -12.29 -7.36
CA ASP A 92 12.02 -13.57 -6.85
C ASP A 92 10.96 -14.68 -6.95
N ASP A 93 11.25 -15.69 -7.77
CA ASP A 93 10.41 -16.87 -8.00
C ASP A 93 10.87 -18.11 -7.20
N GLY A 94 11.95 -17.99 -6.43
CA GLY A 94 12.50 -19.07 -5.62
C GLY A 94 13.34 -20.09 -6.37
N THR A 95 13.62 -19.86 -7.66
CA THR A 95 14.43 -20.78 -8.48
C THR A 95 15.92 -20.73 -8.13
N GLU A 96 16.43 -19.58 -7.69
CA GLU A 96 17.81 -19.37 -7.26
C GLU A 96 17.93 -19.38 -5.73
N PRO A 97 18.60 -20.39 -5.13
CA PRO A 97 18.83 -20.44 -3.69
C PRO A 97 19.73 -19.30 -3.19
N ASP A 98 20.74 -18.89 -3.97
CA ASP A 98 21.72 -17.89 -3.55
C ASP A 98 21.26 -16.47 -3.89
N SER A 99 20.77 -15.76 -2.87
CA SER A 99 20.34 -14.35 -2.99
C SER A 99 21.40 -13.42 -3.61
N LYS A 100 22.70 -13.68 -3.42
CA LYS A 100 23.76 -12.84 -4.00
C LYS A 100 23.88 -13.06 -5.50
N LYS A 101 23.73 -14.30 -5.97
CA LYS A 101 23.70 -14.61 -7.41
C LYS A 101 22.44 -14.05 -8.06
N LEU A 102 21.30 -14.14 -7.37
CA LEU A 102 20.04 -13.59 -7.85
C LEU A 102 20.13 -12.08 -8.11
N LEU A 103 20.72 -11.32 -7.16
CA LEU A 103 20.88 -9.86 -7.27
C LEU A 103 21.90 -9.39 -8.32
N GLN A 104 22.71 -10.28 -8.89
CA GLN A 104 23.62 -9.94 -10.00
C GLN A 104 22.90 -9.89 -11.36
N ARG A 105 21.66 -10.37 -11.44
CA ARG A 105 20.88 -10.40 -12.68
C ARG A 105 20.23 -9.04 -12.96
N THR A 106 20.11 -8.68 -14.24
CA THR A 106 19.33 -7.52 -14.68
C THR A 106 17.83 -7.74 -14.45
N SER A 107 17.35 -8.94 -14.74
CA SER A 107 16.00 -9.42 -14.44
C SER A 107 16.03 -10.66 -13.56
N LEU A 108 15.16 -10.71 -12.55
CA LEU A 108 15.11 -11.81 -11.59
C LEU A 108 14.27 -12.98 -12.12
N SER A 109 13.15 -12.67 -12.76
CA SER A 109 12.28 -13.62 -13.45
C SER A 109 11.41 -12.89 -14.48
N GLU A 110 10.86 -13.62 -15.44
CA GLU A 110 9.96 -13.05 -16.46
C GLU A 110 8.61 -12.63 -15.84
N HIS A 111 7.97 -13.50 -15.06
CA HIS A 111 6.61 -13.30 -14.55
C HIS A 111 6.47 -13.28 -13.01
N GLY A 112 7.55 -13.54 -12.27
CA GLY A 112 7.46 -13.72 -10.82
C GLY A 112 6.66 -14.95 -10.41
N ARG A 113 6.16 -14.93 -9.17
CA ARG A 113 5.32 -16.02 -8.61
C ARG A 113 3.85 -15.77 -8.95
N PRO A 114 3.07 -16.82 -9.29
CA PRO A 114 1.63 -16.66 -9.54
C PRO A 114 0.81 -16.50 -8.25
N HIS A 115 1.36 -16.89 -7.10
CA HIS A 115 0.72 -16.82 -5.80
C HIS A 115 1.72 -16.37 -4.73
N TRP A 116 1.19 -15.72 -3.69
CA TRP A 116 1.89 -15.45 -2.44
C TRP A 116 1.00 -15.81 -1.25
N GLY A 117 1.46 -15.58 -0.02
CA GLY A 117 0.70 -15.91 1.16
C GLY A 117 1.14 -15.17 2.42
N VAL A 118 0.41 -15.43 3.49
CA VAL A 118 0.66 -14.92 4.84
C VAL A 118 0.60 -16.09 5.82
N THR A 119 1.56 -16.14 6.73
CA THR A 119 1.68 -17.20 7.73
C THR A 119 1.53 -16.60 9.13
N VAL A 120 0.72 -17.23 9.97
CA VAL A 120 0.64 -16.95 11.40
C VAL A 120 1.37 -18.06 12.12
N LEU A 121 2.56 -17.74 12.63
CA LEU A 121 3.49 -18.69 13.24
C LEU A 121 3.77 -18.33 14.68
N GLN A 122 4.09 -19.33 15.51
CA GLN A 122 4.47 -19.12 16.90
C GLN A 122 5.89 -18.57 16.99
N ALA A 123 6.12 -17.57 17.86
CA ALA A 123 7.45 -17.02 18.09
C ALA A 123 8.38 -18.07 18.74
N THR A 124 9.61 -18.17 18.22
CA THR A 124 10.69 -19.03 18.71
C THR A 124 12.00 -18.25 18.75
N ALA A 125 13.10 -18.88 19.19
CA ALA A 125 14.43 -18.28 19.10
C ALA A 125 14.88 -18.08 17.64
N ASP A 126 14.49 -19.00 16.75
CA ASP A 126 14.78 -18.92 15.32
C ASP A 126 13.77 -18.01 14.60
N PHE A 127 14.28 -17.15 13.73
CA PHE A 127 13.52 -16.11 13.01
C PHE A 127 12.57 -16.70 11.97
N ASP A 128 11.27 -16.44 12.07
CA ASP A 128 10.20 -16.94 11.18
C ASP A 128 10.15 -18.47 10.98
N MET A 129 10.68 -19.25 11.93
CA MET A 129 10.79 -20.72 11.81
C MET A 129 9.90 -21.50 12.80
N GLY A 130 9.07 -20.81 13.57
CA GLY A 130 8.24 -21.46 14.56
C GLY A 130 7.03 -22.20 13.99
N PRO A 131 6.32 -23.00 14.82
CA PRO A 131 5.15 -23.76 14.39
C PRO A 131 4.06 -22.88 13.76
N VAL A 132 3.55 -23.29 12.60
CA VAL A 132 2.48 -22.57 11.89
C VAL A 132 1.12 -22.91 12.48
N TRP A 133 0.37 -21.90 12.90
CA TRP A 133 -1.01 -22.03 13.39
C TRP A 133 -2.05 -21.85 12.28
N ALA A 134 -1.73 -21.06 11.26
CA ALA A 134 -2.51 -20.93 10.04
C ALA A 134 -1.68 -20.27 8.94
N PHE A 135 -2.00 -20.54 7.67
CA PHE A 135 -1.59 -19.68 6.58
C PHE A 135 -2.72 -19.54 5.56
N GLU A 136 -2.72 -18.43 4.83
CA GLU A 136 -3.60 -18.21 3.69
C GLU A 136 -2.77 -17.79 2.47
N GLN A 137 -3.28 -18.08 1.29
CA GLN A 137 -2.64 -17.73 0.02
C GLN A 137 -3.58 -16.95 -0.90
N PHE A 138 -3.00 -16.22 -1.85
CA PHE A 138 -3.73 -15.44 -2.83
C PHE A 138 -2.96 -15.37 -4.15
N ALA A 139 -3.68 -15.22 -5.26
CA ALA A 139 -3.08 -14.98 -6.56
C ALA A 139 -2.43 -13.59 -6.61
N VAL A 140 -1.28 -13.49 -7.28
CA VAL A 140 -0.56 -12.22 -7.45
C VAL A 140 0.01 -12.14 -8.87
N ASP A 141 -0.09 -10.95 -9.45
CA ASP A 141 0.62 -10.56 -10.66
C ASP A 141 1.40 -9.30 -10.31
N ILE A 142 2.73 -9.44 -10.25
CA ILE A 142 3.63 -8.38 -9.80
C ILE A 142 3.82 -7.28 -10.85
N ASP A 143 3.34 -7.45 -12.08
CA ASP A 143 3.44 -6.46 -13.15
C ASP A 143 2.14 -5.70 -13.43
N GLN A 144 1.09 -5.94 -12.65
CA GLN A 144 -0.12 -5.12 -12.71
C GLN A 144 0.23 -3.63 -12.47
N PRO A 145 -0.28 -2.68 -13.27
CA PRO A 145 0.16 -1.29 -13.24
C PRO A 145 0.12 -0.60 -11.86
N ASN A 146 -0.85 -0.98 -11.01
CA ASN A 146 -1.11 -0.31 -9.74
C ASN A 146 -0.54 -1.05 -8.52
N ILE A 147 0.14 -2.20 -8.70
CA ILE A 147 0.61 -3.01 -7.57
C ILE A 147 1.92 -2.46 -6.99
N THR A 148 1.85 -1.76 -5.87
CA THR A 148 3.01 -1.42 -5.02
C THR A 148 3.07 -2.33 -3.81
N LYS A 149 4.22 -2.36 -3.10
CA LYS A 149 4.32 -3.08 -1.81
C LYS A 149 3.23 -2.63 -0.84
N SER A 150 2.96 -1.34 -0.75
CA SER A 150 1.91 -0.80 0.13
C SER A 150 0.51 -1.21 -0.29
N SER A 151 0.19 -1.23 -1.60
CA SER A 151 -1.13 -1.68 -2.08
C SER A 151 -1.32 -3.19 -1.91
N LEU A 152 -0.26 -3.98 -2.12
CA LEU A 152 -0.27 -5.42 -1.90
C LEU A 152 -0.46 -5.75 -0.42
N TYR A 153 0.25 -5.02 0.44
CA TYR A 153 0.14 -5.13 1.90
C TYR A 153 -1.27 -4.82 2.39
N ARG A 154 -1.87 -3.72 1.92
CA ARG A 154 -3.21 -3.28 2.33
C ARG A 154 -4.36 -4.07 1.71
N GLY A 155 -4.15 -4.62 0.52
CA GLY A 155 -5.13 -5.44 -0.18
C GLY A 155 -5.00 -6.92 0.16
N PRO A 156 -4.49 -7.76 -0.77
CA PRO A 156 -4.48 -9.22 -0.60
C PRO A 156 -3.80 -9.72 0.68
N VAL A 157 -2.67 -9.12 1.07
CA VAL A 157 -1.93 -9.53 2.28
C VAL A 157 -2.77 -9.30 3.53
N THR A 158 -3.41 -8.13 3.68
CA THR A 158 -4.23 -7.86 4.87
C THR A 158 -5.43 -8.80 4.95
N ARG A 159 -6.12 -9.08 3.84
CA ARG A 159 -7.23 -10.05 3.84
C ARG A 159 -6.78 -11.47 4.23
N ALA A 160 -5.67 -11.93 3.65
CA ALA A 160 -5.08 -13.22 3.98
C ALA A 160 -4.62 -13.29 5.44
N ALA A 161 -4.01 -12.21 5.95
CA ALA A 161 -3.57 -12.10 7.33
C ALA A 161 -4.73 -12.19 8.32
N VAL A 162 -5.82 -11.45 8.10
CA VAL A 162 -7.00 -11.49 8.97
C VAL A 162 -7.61 -12.88 8.98
N THR A 163 -7.77 -13.50 7.80
CA THR A 163 -8.26 -14.88 7.66
C THR A 163 -7.40 -15.86 8.45
N ALA A 164 -6.08 -15.78 8.31
CA ALA A 164 -5.15 -16.65 9.02
C ALA A 164 -5.13 -16.37 10.54
N VAL A 165 -5.19 -15.11 10.97
CA VAL A 165 -5.20 -14.71 12.39
C VAL A 165 -6.45 -15.25 13.08
N LEU A 166 -7.64 -15.00 12.52
CA LEU A 166 -8.89 -15.51 13.07
C LEU A 166 -8.85 -17.04 13.18
N LYS A 167 -8.37 -17.72 12.13
CA LYS A 167 -8.28 -19.19 12.14
C LYS A 167 -7.26 -19.72 13.14
N ALA A 168 -6.13 -19.03 13.32
CA ALA A 168 -5.14 -19.40 14.32
C ALA A 168 -5.72 -19.29 15.73
N VAL A 169 -6.43 -18.20 16.03
CA VAL A 169 -7.11 -17.95 17.31
C VAL A 169 -8.17 -19.03 17.59
N ASP A 170 -8.98 -19.41 16.60
CA ASP A 170 -9.94 -20.51 16.72
C ASP A 170 -9.25 -21.85 17.05
N ARG A 171 -8.21 -22.19 16.28
CA ARG A 171 -7.46 -23.45 16.44
C ARG A 171 -6.81 -23.53 17.83
N ILE A 172 -6.24 -22.42 18.32
CA ILE A 172 -5.67 -22.33 19.67
C ILE A 172 -6.75 -22.55 20.73
N THR A 173 -7.89 -21.88 20.59
CA THR A 173 -9.02 -22.00 21.52
C THR A 173 -9.54 -23.44 21.59
N MET A 174 -9.70 -24.10 20.44
CA MET A 174 -10.12 -25.50 20.35
C MET A 174 -9.09 -26.45 20.97
N THR A 175 -7.80 -26.21 20.74
CA THR A 175 -6.71 -27.05 21.27
C THR A 175 -6.61 -26.92 22.79
N ALA A 176 -6.68 -25.69 23.31
CA ALA A 176 -6.69 -25.42 24.76
C ALA A 176 -7.91 -26.05 25.45
N SER A 177 -9.07 -26.02 24.80
CA SER A 177 -10.30 -26.64 25.32
C SER A 177 -10.24 -28.17 25.34
N SER A 178 -9.67 -28.78 24.29
CA SER A 178 -9.51 -30.24 24.21
C SER A 178 -8.55 -30.78 25.27
N ALA A 179 -7.49 -30.02 25.60
CA ALA A 179 -6.56 -30.36 26.68
C ALA A 179 -7.22 -30.40 28.07
N LYS A 180 -8.31 -29.63 28.27
CA LYS A 180 -9.09 -29.59 29.52
C LYS A 180 -9.86 -30.88 29.79
N GLY A 181 -10.38 -31.54 28.75
CA GLY A 181 -11.21 -32.75 28.87
C GLY A 181 -10.47 -34.01 29.36
N ILE A 182 -9.14 -33.98 29.41
CA ILE A 182 -8.29 -35.11 29.80
C ILE A 182 -7.80 -34.99 31.26
N SER A 183 -7.90 -33.80 31.87
CA SER A 183 -7.38 -33.50 33.22
C SER A 183 -8.47 -32.84 34.08
N GLU A 184 -9.29 -33.63 34.77
CA GLU A 184 -10.38 -33.13 35.65
C GLU A 184 -9.89 -32.41 36.93
N HIS A 185 -8.56 -32.34 37.18
CA HIS A 185 -8.01 -31.82 38.43
C HIS A 185 -7.01 -30.66 38.28
N SER A 186 -6.91 -30.04 37.10
CA SER A 186 -6.15 -28.79 36.96
C SER A 186 -7.02 -27.68 36.38
N ASN A 187 -7.00 -26.51 37.02
CA ASN A 187 -7.63 -25.29 36.54
C ASN A 187 -6.96 -24.73 35.26
N LYS A 188 -6.21 -25.54 34.51
CA LYS A 188 -5.41 -25.16 33.35
C LYS A 188 -6.09 -25.54 32.03
N GLY A 189 -7.26 -24.95 31.78
CA GLY A 189 -7.81 -24.78 30.42
C GLY A 189 -7.25 -23.54 29.73
N ALA A 190 -6.03 -23.13 30.09
CA ALA A 190 -5.44 -21.85 29.70
C ALA A 190 -4.57 -22.01 28.46
N VAL A 191 -4.62 -21.01 27.57
CA VAL A 191 -3.67 -20.88 26.46
C VAL A 191 -2.25 -20.79 27.03
N HIS A 192 -1.32 -21.61 26.52
CA HIS A 192 0.07 -21.67 26.99
C HIS A 192 1.03 -21.87 25.81
N PRO A 193 2.28 -21.36 25.87
CA PRO A 193 3.26 -21.51 24.79
C PRO A 193 3.65 -22.96 24.42
N ASN A 194 3.23 -23.95 25.20
CA ASN A 194 3.54 -25.38 24.95
C ASN A 194 2.43 -26.10 24.17
N LEU A 195 1.38 -25.39 23.73
CA LEU A 195 0.38 -25.95 22.84
C LEU A 195 1.02 -26.36 21.52
N VAL A 196 0.64 -27.52 21.01
CA VAL A 196 1.22 -28.10 19.80
C VAL A 196 0.33 -27.80 18.60
N ALA A 197 0.84 -27.05 17.63
CA ALA A 197 0.17 -26.85 16.35
C ALA A 197 0.16 -28.14 15.52
N ASN A 198 -0.95 -28.43 14.86
CA ASN A 198 -1.03 -29.56 13.95
C ASN A 198 -0.18 -29.29 12.70
N ALA A 199 0.69 -30.23 12.31
CA ALA A 199 1.58 -30.10 11.15
C ALA A 199 0.85 -29.79 9.83
N VAL A 200 -0.42 -30.21 9.69
CA VAL A 200 -1.26 -29.91 8.51
C VAL A 200 -1.51 -28.41 8.36
N PHE A 201 -1.48 -27.64 9.44
CA PHE A 201 -1.70 -26.19 9.40
C PHE A 201 -0.61 -25.44 8.63
N ALA A 202 0.58 -26.02 8.48
CA ALA A 202 1.66 -25.50 7.64
C ALA A 202 1.53 -25.90 6.16
N GLN A 203 0.64 -26.84 5.84
CA GLN A 203 0.53 -27.45 4.50
C GLN A 203 -0.71 -26.95 3.74
N LEU A 204 -1.86 -26.83 4.41
CA LEU A 204 -3.11 -26.47 3.77
C LEU A 204 -3.58 -25.06 4.13
N SER A 205 -3.86 -24.25 3.11
CA SER A 205 -4.36 -22.88 3.28
C SER A 205 -5.74 -22.88 3.94
N VAL A 206 -6.06 -21.82 4.68
CA VAL A 206 -7.27 -21.76 5.52
C VAL A 206 -8.55 -21.93 4.72
N THR A 207 -8.72 -21.16 3.65
CA THR A 207 -9.98 -21.10 2.89
C THR A 207 -10.11 -22.27 1.92
N ALA A 208 -9.07 -22.52 1.13
CA ALA A 208 -9.13 -23.51 0.04
C ALA A 208 -8.71 -24.93 0.46
N GLY A 209 -8.02 -25.09 1.60
CA GLY A 209 -7.48 -26.37 2.02
C GLY A 209 -6.42 -26.91 1.04
N GLN A 210 -5.65 -26.01 0.41
CA GLN A 210 -4.70 -26.34 -0.66
C GLN A 210 -3.25 -26.10 -0.25
N LEU A 211 -2.33 -26.84 -0.87
CA LEU A 211 -0.89 -26.57 -0.79
C LEU A 211 -0.59 -25.17 -1.37
N PHE A 212 0.55 -24.60 -0.97
CA PHE A 212 0.98 -23.32 -1.53
C PHE A 212 1.28 -23.43 -3.04
N HIS A 213 0.63 -22.57 -3.84
CA HIS A 213 0.73 -22.58 -5.30
C HIS A 213 1.85 -21.69 -5.88
N GLY A 214 2.58 -20.94 -5.05
CA GLY A 214 3.63 -20.03 -5.53
C GLY A 214 5.02 -20.65 -5.63
N GLY A 215 5.13 -21.97 -5.53
CA GLY A 215 6.38 -22.72 -5.68
C GLY A 215 7.26 -22.72 -4.42
N LYS A 216 8.55 -22.99 -4.59
CA LYS A 216 9.49 -23.16 -3.48
C LYS A 216 9.76 -21.84 -2.75
N THR A 217 9.68 -21.86 -1.42
CA THR A 217 10.02 -20.75 -0.54
C THR A 217 11.47 -20.88 -0.04
N LEU A 218 12.10 -19.75 0.27
CA LEU A 218 13.50 -19.67 0.66
C LEU A 218 13.67 -18.61 1.74
N HIS A 219 14.63 -18.79 2.64
CA HIS A 219 15.05 -17.74 3.55
C HIS A 219 15.78 -16.65 2.76
N ARG A 220 15.30 -15.41 2.87
CA ARG A 220 15.89 -14.25 2.21
C ARG A 220 16.41 -13.22 3.22
N PRO A 221 17.60 -12.63 2.99
CA PRO A 221 18.10 -11.58 3.86
C PRO A 221 17.30 -10.28 3.67
N LEU A 222 17.56 -9.30 4.53
CA LEU A 222 17.13 -7.92 4.31
C LEU A 222 17.59 -7.46 2.91
N LEU A 223 16.64 -7.07 2.07
CA LEU A 223 16.95 -6.43 0.80
C LEU A 223 17.36 -4.99 1.10
N ARG A 224 18.61 -4.59 0.80
CA ARG A 224 19.14 -3.26 1.15
C ARG A 224 18.85 -2.25 0.05
N ALA A 225 18.90 -0.96 0.37
CA ALA A 225 18.58 0.10 -0.58
C ALA A 225 19.41 0.01 -1.88
N ALA A 226 20.70 -0.32 -1.78
CA ALA A 226 21.59 -0.48 -2.93
C ALA A 226 21.24 -1.69 -3.80
N ASP A 227 20.61 -2.72 -3.24
CA ASP A 227 20.19 -3.92 -3.98
C ASP A 227 18.96 -3.65 -4.87
N ARG A 228 18.34 -2.47 -4.75
CA ARG A 228 17.19 -2.00 -5.56
C ARG A 228 17.58 -0.97 -6.61
N ASP A 229 18.87 -0.63 -6.73
CA ASP A 229 19.33 0.36 -7.70
C ASP A 229 19.03 -0.12 -9.14
N PHE A 230 18.92 0.84 -10.05
CA PHE A 230 18.65 0.57 -11.45
C PHE A 230 19.44 1.49 -12.37
N ASP A 231 19.68 0.99 -13.57
CA ASP A 231 20.26 1.74 -14.67
C ASP A 231 19.26 1.75 -15.85
N PRO A 232 18.67 2.91 -16.21
CA PRO A 232 17.73 3.03 -17.33
C PRO A 232 18.29 2.58 -18.68
N ARG A 233 19.62 2.50 -18.82
CA ARG A 233 20.29 2.11 -20.07
C ARG A 233 20.33 0.59 -20.25
N THR A 234 20.20 -0.18 -19.18
CA THR A 234 20.27 -1.65 -19.21
C THR A 234 19.00 -2.32 -18.70
N HIS A 235 18.23 -1.66 -17.82
CA HIS A 235 16.99 -2.19 -17.28
C HIS A 235 15.77 -1.71 -18.06
N THR A 236 14.86 -2.63 -18.35
CA THR A 236 13.59 -2.32 -19.03
C THR A 236 12.66 -1.51 -18.13
N ALA A 237 11.63 -0.88 -18.69
CA ALA A 237 10.64 -0.14 -17.88
C ALA A 237 9.99 -1.01 -16.80
N VAL A 238 9.70 -2.28 -17.09
CA VAL A 238 9.11 -3.24 -16.12
C VAL A 238 10.09 -3.54 -14.99
N GLU A 239 11.36 -3.77 -15.29
CA GLU A 239 12.40 -4.04 -14.29
C GLU A 239 12.66 -2.86 -13.35
N ILE A 240 12.65 -1.63 -13.88
CA ILE A 240 12.78 -0.42 -13.06
C ILE A 240 11.50 -0.22 -12.25
N SER A 241 10.34 -0.45 -12.85
CA SER A 241 9.04 -0.38 -12.18
C SER A 241 8.99 -1.32 -10.96
N ARG A 242 9.39 -2.59 -11.10
CA ARG A 242 9.49 -3.55 -9.99
C ARG A 242 10.38 -3.05 -8.85
N ARG A 243 11.57 -2.51 -9.17
CA ARG A 243 12.51 -1.95 -8.20
C ARG A 243 11.95 -0.76 -7.42
N ILE A 244 11.23 0.14 -8.10
CA ILE A 244 10.56 1.26 -7.44
C ILE A 244 9.39 0.75 -6.58
N ARG A 245 8.50 -0.07 -7.14
CA ARG A 245 7.27 -0.54 -6.49
C ARG A 245 7.52 -1.46 -5.30
N CYS A 246 8.60 -2.25 -5.29
CA CYS A 246 8.98 -3.08 -4.14
C CYS A 246 9.39 -2.23 -2.92
N ALA A 247 9.84 -1.00 -3.14
CA ALA A 247 10.25 -0.06 -2.10
C ALA A 247 9.14 0.94 -1.73
N ASP A 248 7.95 0.83 -2.33
CA ASP A 248 6.84 1.78 -2.16
C ASP A 248 5.81 1.22 -1.16
N SER A 249 5.65 1.77 0.04
CA SER A 249 5.91 3.17 0.40
C SER A 249 7.18 3.42 1.19
N GLN A 250 7.84 2.38 1.69
CA GLN A 250 9.15 2.43 2.37
C GLN A 250 10.02 1.24 1.93
N PRO A 251 11.34 1.40 1.83
CA PRO A 251 12.12 2.60 2.16
C PRO A 251 12.20 3.66 1.05
N GLY A 252 11.61 3.39 -0.12
CA GLY A 252 11.82 4.14 -1.36
C GLY A 252 13.03 3.62 -2.15
N CYS A 253 12.96 3.72 -3.48
CA CYS A 253 14.04 3.27 -4.35
C CYS A 253 15.11 4.36 -4.46
N LEU A 254 16.29 4.11 -3.92
CA LEU A 254 17.39 5.08 -3.91
C LEU A 254 18.02 5.15 -5.31
N SER A 255 18.08 6.34 -5.91
CA SER A 255 18.67 6.53 -7.24
C SER A 255 19.28 7.93 -7.40
N SER A 256 20.31 8.05 -8.24
CA SER A 256 20.94 9.32 -8.64
C SER A 256 20.46 9.82 -10.03
N LEU A 257 19.32 9.32 -10.51
CA LEU A 257 18.75 9.63 -11.84
C LEU A 257 18.66 11.14 -12.16
N PHE A 258 18.38 11.97 -11.16
CA PHE A 258 18.22 13.42 -11.32
C PHE A 258 19.47 14.23 -10.90
N GLY A 259 20.61 13.56 -10.71
CA GLY A 259 21.84 14.14 -10.16
C GLY A 259 22.04 13.72 -8.71
N PRO A 260 21.54 14.48 -7.70
CA PRO A 260 21.59 14.05 -6.31
C PRO A 260 20.85 12.74 -6.08
N LYS A 261 21.28 11.97 -5.06
CA LYS A 261 20.55 10.78 -4.63
C LYS A 261 19.19 11.19 -4.05
N LEU A 262 18.13 10.52 -4.49
CA LEU A 262 16.76 10.67 -4.00
C LEU A 262 16.13 9.30 -3.83
N TYR A 263 15.15 9.20 -2.93
CA TYR A 263 14.22 8.08 -2.91
C TYR A 263 13.08 8.34 -3.89
N LEU A 264 12.88 7.41 -4.82
CA LEU A 264 11.85 7.46 -5.86
C LEU A 264 10.67 6.56 -5.48
N TYR A 265 9.46 6.98 -5.90
CA TYR A 265 8.20 6.27 -5.68
C TYR A 265 7.29 6.33 -6.91
N GLY A 266 6.26 5.49 -6.93
CA GLY A 266 5.47 5.23 -8.12
C GLY A 266 6.15 4.17 -8.98
N GLY A 267 6.56 4.52 -10.20
CA GLY A 267 7.11 3.58 -11.16
C GLY A 267 6.04 2.98 -12.06
N ILE A 268 5.14 3.80 -12.59
CA ILE A 268 4.07 3.37 -13.51
C ILE A 268 4.66 3.27 -14.92
N VAL A 269 4.55 2.10 -15.55
CA VAL A 269 5.04 1.89 -16.92
C VAL A 269 4.09 2.58 -17.90
N ASP A 270 4.65 3.47 -18.72
CA ASP A 270 3.96 4.01 -19.89
C ASP A 270 4.12 3.03 -21.05
N SER A 271 3.02 2.41 -21.43
CA SER A 271 2.94 1.47 -22.54
C SER A 271 2.98 2.15 -23.92
N GLY A 272 2.89 3.48 -23.96
CA GLY A 272 3.06 4.25 -25.18
C GLY A 272 4.51 4.24 -25.67
N LYS A 273 4.71 4.49 -26.97
CA LYS A 273 6.03 4.65 -27.58
C LYS A 273 6.59 6.07 -27.45
N GLN A 274 6.11 6.84 -26.47
CA GLN A 274 6.49 8.26 -26.28
C GLN A 274 7.99 8.45 -26.02
N ALA A 275 8.67 7.41 -25.53
CA ALA A 275 10.10 7.42 -25.28
C ALA A 275 10.95 6.99 -26.49
N THR A 276 10.34 6.56 -27.60
CA THR A 276 11.10 6.07 -28.77
C THR A 276 11.99 7.19 -29.32
N GLY A 277 13.29 6.91 -29.47
CA GLY A 277 14.30 7.88 -29.92
C GLY A 277 14.83 8.82 -28.84
N SER A 278 14.32 8.75 -27.60
CA SER A 278 14.88 9.48 -26.46
C SER A 278 16.02 8.69 -25.82
N ALA A 279 17.03 9.40 -25.30
CA ALA A 279 18.12 8.76 -24.58
C ALA A 279 17.60 8.13 -23.26
N PRO A 280 17.88 6.85 -22.96
CA PRO A 280 17.44 6.24 -21.72
C PRO A 280 17.94 7.00 -20.48
N GLY A 281 17.06 7.16 -19.50
CA GLY A 281 17.27 7.97 -18.30
C GLY A 281 16.97 9.46 -18.48
N SER A 282 16.67 9.93 -19.69
CA SER A 282 16.26 11.33 -19.90
C SER A 282 14.79 11.56 -19.54
N VAL A 283 14.48 12.74 -19.00
CA VAL A 283 13.10 13.17 -18.74
C VAL A 283 12.41 13.52 -20.07
N ILE A 284 11.30 12.86 -20.36
CA ILE A 284 10.57 12.97 -21.63
C ILE A 284 9.20 13.62 -21.52
N ALA A 285 8.59 13.63 -20.33
CA ALA A 285 7.30 14.26 -20.08
C ALA A 285 7.12 14.65 -18.61
N SER A 286 6.20 15.58 -18.35
CA SER A 286 5.59 15.83 -17.04
C SER A 286 4.07 15.78 -17.17
N ARG A 287 3.39 15.30 -16.13
CA ARG A 287 1.93 15.24 -16.05
C ARG A 287 1.56 15.18 -14.57
N ASP A 288 0.63 16.03 -14.14
CA ASP A 288 0.04 15.95 -12.80
C ASP A 288 1.08 15.89 -11.66
N ASP A 289 2.11 16.73 -11.75
CA ASP A 289 3.28 16.80 -10.85
C ASP A 289 4.16 15.53 -10.79
N ALA A 290 3.99 14.58 -11.72
CA ALA A 290 4.90 13.48 -11.97
C ALA A 290 5.84 13.76 -13.15
N VAL A 291 6.94 13.00 -13.22
CA VAL A 291 7.90 13.04 -14.33
C VAL A 291 8.02 11.66 -14.99
N CYS A 292 8.12 11.64 -16.32
CA CYS A 292 8.34 10.44 -17.10
C CYS A 292 9.77 10.39 -17.61
N ILE A 293 10.46 9.27 -17.45
CA ILE A 293 11.78 9.01 -18.05
C ILE A 293 11.70 7.99 -19.18
N ALA A 294 12.61 8.10 -20.15
CA ALA A 294 12.83 7.06 -21.15
C ALA A 294 13.62 5.86 -20.58
N THR A 295 13.32 4.65 -21.05
CA THR A 295 14.04 3.42 -20.70
C THR A 295 14.63 2.74 -21.94
N CYS A 296 15.54 1.77 -21.74
CA CYS A 296 16.27 1.12 -22.83
C CYS A 296 15.39 0.38 -23.85
N ASP A 297 14.19 -0.05 -23.44
CA ASP A 297 13.20 -0.74 -24.27
C ASP A 297 12.24 0.22 -25.01
N GLY A 298 12.53 1.53 -25.02
CA GLY A 298 11.76 2.54 -25.76
C GLY A 298 10.40 2.88 -25.13
N LYS A 299 10.20 2.51 -23.86
CA LYS A 299 9.03 2.83 -23.05
C LYS A 299 9.29 3.99 -22.10
N GLY A 300 8.21 4.55 -21.56
CA GLY A 300 8.27 5.56 -20.50
C GLY A 300 8.09 4.93 -19.12
N LEU A 301 8.64 5.56 -18.10
CA LEU A 301 8.38 5.23 -16.70
C LEU A 301 8.05 6.49 -15.90
N TRP A 302 6.86 6.53 -15.31
CA TRP A 302 6.39 7.64 -14.48
C TRP A 302 6.85 7.48 -13.03
N ILE A 303 7.58 8.49 -12.56
CA ILE A 303 7.94 8.69 -11.15
C ILE A 303 7.00 9.77 -10.61
N THR A 304 6.15 9.39 -9.66
CA THR A 304 5.09 10.28 -9.16
C THR A 304 5.56 11.10 -7.98
N HIS A 305 6.44 10.55 -7.14
CA HIS A 305 6.91 11.22 -5.93
C HIS A 305 8.41 10.99 -5.70
N VAL A 306 9.02 11.93 -4.99
CA VAL A 306 10.41 11.87 -4.55
C VAL A 306 10.54 12.23 -3.08
N ARG A 307 11.63 11.79 -2.45
CA ARG A 307 12.03 12.21 -1.09
C ARG A 307 13.54 12.36 -1.03
N ARG A 308 14.02 13.45 -0.42
CA ARG A 308 15.44 13.69 -0.18
C ARG A 308 16.00 12.75 0.89
N LEU A 309 17.30 12.53 0.89
CA LEU A 309 17.96 11.81 1.98
C LEU A 309 17.94 12.67 3.23
N LYS A 310 17.79 12.02 4.39
CA LYS A 310 17.94 12.68 5.69
C LYS A 310 19.39 13.14 5.86
N ALA A 311 19.63 14.45 5.98
CA ALA A 311 20.91 14.97 6.39
C ALA A 311 21.09 14.77 7.91
N LYS A 312 22.35 14.81 8.38
CA LYS A 312 22.64 14.71 9.83
C LYS A 312 22.03 15.86 10.63
N THR A 313 21.79 16.99 9.99
CA THR A 313 21.19 18.20 10.56
C THR A 313 19.66 18.13 10.62
N ASP A 314 19.04 17.19 9.91
CA ASP A 314 17.58 17.11 9.85
C ASP A 314 17.05 16.39 11.10
N ALA A 315 16.10 17.01 11.79
CA ALA A 315 15.43 16.38 12.94
C ALA A 315 14.65 15.13 12.50
N SER A 316 13.90 15.24 11.41
CA SER A 316 13.00 14.22 10.88
C SER A 316 13.36 13.85 9.43
N LEU A 317 12.66 12.84 8.89
CA LEU A 317 12.72 12.56 7.45
C LEU A 317 11.99 13.68 6.72
N TRP A 318 12.57 14.16 5.62
CA TRP A 318 11.89 15.10 4.75
C TRP A 318 10.61 14.48 4.15
N PRO A 319 9.53 15.26 3.94
CA PRO A 319 8.27 14.74 3.39
C PRO A 319 8.44 14.05 2.04
N LYS A 320 7.55 13.10 1.73
CA LYS A 320 7.47 12.56 0.37
C LYS A 320 6.52 13.44 -0.44
N VAL A 321 7.03 14.11 -1.47
CA VAL A 321 6.29 15.10 -2.25
C VAL A 321 6.17 14.69 -3.73
N PRO A 322 5.24 15.28 -4.50
CA PRO A 322 5.16 15.07 -5.94
C PRO A 322 6.50 15.36 -6.64
N ALA A 323 6.84 14.57 -7.66
CA ALA A 323 8.16 14.56 -8.26
C ALA A 323 8.56 15.93 -8.85
N VAL A 324 7.66 16.59 -9.59
CA VAL A 324 7.91 17.92 -10.17
C VAL A 324 8.21 18.94 -9.08
N GLN A 325 7.40 18.99 -8.02
CA GLN A 325 7.60 19.90 -6.89
C GLN A 325 8.96 19.66 -6.22
N GLY A 326 9.25 18.42 -5.85
CA GLY A 326 10.50 18.08 -5.16
C GLY A 326 11.75 18.34 -6.00
N LEU A 327 11.65 18.17 -7.33
CA LEU A 327 12.72 18.45 -8.28
C LEU A 327 12.89 19.96 -8.55
N MET A 328 11.81 20.74 -8.59
CA MET A 328 11.87 22.20 -8.73
C MET A 328 12.67 22.85 -7.60
N GLU A 329 12.34 22.54 -6.35
CA GLU A 329 13.05 23.07 -5.18
C GLU A 329 14.55 22.68 -5.17
N LEU A 330 14.89 21.50 -5.67
CA LEU A 330 16.29 21.07 -5.80
C LEU A 330 17.04 21.84 -6.90
N SER A 331 16.33 22.24 -7.96
CA SER A 331 16.92 22.95 -9.11
C SER A 331 17.37 24.36 -8.75
N GLU A 332 16.66 25.03 -7.84
CA GLU A 332 17.03 26.36 -7.32
C GLU A 332 18.41 26.35 -6.66
N HIS A 333 18.83 25.18 -6.14
CA HIS A 333 20.07 25.00 -5.38
C HIS A 333 21.14 24.23 -6.15
N SER A 334 20.85 23.70 -7.35
CA SER A 334 21.71 22.76 -8.07
C SER A 334 21.86 23.12 -9.55
N MET A 335 22.85 23.95 -9.86
CA MET A 335 23.24 24.23 -11.25
C MET A 335 23.96 23.01 -11.86
N GLY A 336 23.57 22.62 -13.09
CA GLY A 336 24.34 21.66 -13.90
C GLY A 336 23.77 20.24 -14.06
N TYR A 337 22.52 19.98 -13.68
CA TYR A 337 21.86 18.68 -13.89
C TYR A 337 20.80 18.73 -15.02
N PRO A 338 21.06 18.16 -16.21
CA PRO A 338 20.15 18.29 -17.36
C PRO A 338 18.76 17.70 -17.13
N ASN A 339 18.68 16.56 -16.44
CA ASN A 339 17.39 15.94 -16.11
C ASN A 339 16.55 16.78 -15.14
N LEU A 340 17.21 17.44 -14.19
CA LEU A 340 16.57 18.35 -13.26
C LEU A 340 16.01 19.57 -14.00
N GLN A 341 16.81 20.18 -14.87
CA GLN A 341 16.38 21.31 -15.69
C GLN A 341 15.22 20.95 -16.63
N ARG A 342 15.27 19.77 -17.26
CA ARG A 342 14.19 19.28 -18.12
C ARG A 342 12.91 19.06 -17.31
N ALA A 343 12.96 18.40 -16.15
CA ALA A 343 11.80 18.19 -15.31
C ALA A 343 11.06 19.49 -14.97
N VAL A 344 11.80 20.57 -14.67
CA VAL A 344 11.26 21.88 -14.32
C VAL A 344 10.71 22.65 -15.52
N SER A 345 11.27 22.45 -16.70
CA SER A 345 10.91 23.19 -17.91
C SER A 345 9.76 22.56 -18.70
N MET A 346 9.43 21.29 -18.43
CA MET A 346 8.42 20.55 -19.19
C MET A 346 7.01 21.01 -18.81
N ARG A 347 6.24 21.40 -19.84
CA ARG A 347 4.79 21.64 -19.71
C ARG A 347 4.03 20.38 -20.11
N GLY A 348 2.99 20.06 -19.35
CA GLY A 348 2.05 19.01 -19.70
C GLY A 348 1.36 19.29 -21.03
N ARG A 349 1.02 18.23 -21.78
CA ARG A 349 0.20 18.35 -22.99
C ARG A 349 -1.19 18.85 -22.62
N GLN A 350 -1.68 19.86 -23.33
CA GLN A 350 -3.06 20.33 -23.19
C GLN A 350 -3.98 19.36 -23.94
N LEU A 351 -4.90 18.70 -23.22
CA LEU A 351 -5.92 17.81 -23.78
C LEU A 351 -7.23 18.59 -23.98
N SER A 352 -8.09 18.10 -24.87
CA SER A 352 -9.47 18.61 -24.91
C SER A 352 -10.23 18.16 -23.65
N SER A 353 -11.34 18.85 -23.33
CA SER A 353 -12.08 18.58 -22.10
C SER A 353 -12.66 17.16 -22.04
N GLU A 354 -13.00 16.55 -23.17
CA GLU A 354 -13.53 15.17 -23.19
C GLU A 354 -12.42 14.12 -23.15
N GLU A 355 -11.28 14.39 -23.80
CA GLU A 355 -10.10 13.52 -23.73
C GLU A 355 -9.44 13.54 -22.34
N GLU A 356 -9.52 14.66 -21.60
CA GLU A 356 -8.92 14.80 -20.25
C GLU A 356 -9.51 13.80 -19.25
N TRP A 357 -10.83 13.55 -19.32
CA TRP A 357 -11.54 12.71 -18.35
C TRP A 357 -11.79 11.28 -18.81
N SER A 358 -11.57 10.99 -20.09
CA SER A 358 -11.74 9.63 -20.62
C SER A 358 -10.67 8.70 -20.07
N ARG A 359 -11.05 7.48 -19.70
CA ARG A 359 -10.10 6.45 -19.26
C ARG A 359 -9.08 6.14 -20.35
N ALA A 360 -7.80 6.14 -19.99
CA ALA A 360 -6.72 5.81 -20.91
C ALA A 360 -6.87 4.39 -21.45
N THR A 361 -6.72 4.23 -22.77
CA THR A 361 -6.82 2.94 -23.47
C THR A 361 -5.57 2.08 -23.34
N SER A 362 -4.49 2.65 -22.79
CA SER A 362 -3.21 1.99 -22.56
C SER A 362 -2.66 2.38 -21.18
N SER A 363 -1.79 1.55 -20.61
CA SER A 363 -1.14 1.84 -19.32
C SER A 363 -0.33 3.13 -19.41
N THR A 364 -0.69 4.13 -18.62
CA THR A 364 -0.02 5.44 -18.48
C THR A 364 -0.39 6.03 -17.12
N LEU A 365 0.24 7.13 -16.73
CA LEU A 365 -0.18 7.88 -15.55
C LEU A 365 -1.51 8.58 -15.81
N GLN A 366 -2.55 8.16 -15.10
CA GLN A 366 -3.83 8.85 -15.01
C GLN A 366 -4.38 8.61 -13.62
N ASP A 367 -4.60 9.69 -12.87
CA ASP A 367 -5.10 9.60 -11.51
C ASP A 367 -6.55 10.06 -11.38
N VAL A 368 -7.18 10.64 -12.42
CA VAL A 368 -8.62 10.95 -12.44
C VAL A 368 -9.20 10.55 -13.80
N TRP A 369 -10.33 9.85 -13.79
CA TRP A 369 -11.12 9.57 -15.00
C TRP A 369 -12.60 9.39 -14.66
N ILE A 370 -13.45 9.45 -15.69
CA ILE A 370 -14.89 9.34 -15.58
C ILE A 370 -15.39 8.29 -16.57
N ASP A 371 -16.08 7.27 -16.05
CA ASP A 371 -16.79 6.29 -16.88
C ASP A 371 -18.30 6.57 -16.80
N PHE A 372 -18.96 6.63 -17.95
CA PHE A 372 -20.42 6.79 -18.03
C PHE A 372 -21.05 5.46 -18.42
N GLU A 373 -21.95 4.93 -17.60
CA GLU A 373 -22.65 3.68 -17.89
C GLU A 373 -24.17 3.88 -17.86
N PRO A 374 -24.94 3.19 -18.73
CA PRO A 374 -26.39 3.18 -18.65
C PRO A 374 -26.86 2.68 -17.28
N ALA A 375 -27.87 3.34 -16.70
CA ALA A 375 -28.50 2.86 -15.48
C ALA A 375 -29.12 1.46 -15.68
N ALA A 376 -29.25 0.67 -14.62
CA ALA A 376 -29.75 -0.72 -14.70
C ALA A 376 -31.18 -0.83 -15.27
N ASP A 377 -32.02 0.17 -15.01
CA ASP A 377 -33.38 0.29 -15.57
C ASP A 377 -33.37 0.88 -17.00
N LYS A 378 -32.19 1.12 -17.58
CA LYS A 378 -31.94 1.75 -18.89
C LYS A 378 -32.52 3.16 -19.06
N HIS A 379 -32.88 3.81 -17.96
CA HIS A 379 -33.32 5.19 -17.97
C HIS A 379 -32.16 6.08 -17.51
N GLY A 380 -31.54 6.82 -18.43
CA GLY A 380 -30.41 7.70 -18.12
C GLY A 380 -29.10 6.96 -17.77
N THR A 381 -28.17 7.71 -17.19
CA THR A 381 -26.76 7.31 -17.07
C THR A 381 -26.25 7.53 -15.64
N VAL A 382 -25.31 6.69 -15.22
CA VAL A 382 -24.52 6.84 -13.99
C VAL A 382 -23.10 7.25 -14.37
N ALA A 383 -22.57 8.29 -13.74
CA ALA A 383 -21.19 8.73 -13.91
C ALA A 383 -20.32 8.20 -12.76
N TYR A 384 -19.33 7.37 -13.07
CA TYR A 384 -18.36 6.86 -12.10
C TYR A 384 -17.08 7.70 -12.17
N VAL A 385 -16.80 8.47 -11.12
CA VAL A 385 -15.63 9.35 -11.03
C VAL A 385 -14.57 8.66 -10.18
N PHE A 386 -13.47 8.27 -10.82
CA PHE A 386 -12.35 7.62 -10.17
C PHE A 386 -11.26 8.63 -9.87
N PHE A 387 -10.61 8.47 -8.71
CA PHE A 387 -9.47 9.31 -8.32
C PHE A 387 -8.44 8.52 -7.50
N GLU A 388 -7.31 8.18 -8.11
CA GLU A 388 -6.21 7.40 -7.54
C GLU A 388 -5.10 8.33 -7.02
N PHE A 389 -5.40 9.09 -5.97
CA PHE A 389 -4.41 9.94 -5.34
C PHE A 389 -3.48 9.14 -4.45
N TYR A 390 -2.17 9.37 -4.60
CA TYR A 390 -1.14 8.63 -3.89
C TYR A 390 -1.34 8.73 -2.37
N ASN A 391 -1.38 7.58 -1.69
CA ASN A 391 -1.72 7.46 -0.27
C ASN A 391 -3.09 8.04 0.14
N GLY A 392 -4.01 8.27 -0.80
CA GLY A 392 -5.31 8.92 -0.54
C GLY A 392 -5.19 10.38 -0.07
N ALA A 393 -3.99 10.95 -0.07
CA ALA A 393 -3.73 12.31 0.35
C ALA A 393 -4.07 13.27 -0.80
N MET A 394 -4.91 14.27 -0.54
CA MET A 394 -5.46 15.16 -1.56
C MET A 394 -4.83 16.54 -1.47
N SER A 395 -3.85 16.86 -2.33
CA SER A 395 -3.25 18.20 -2.38
C SER A 395 -4.24 19.23 -2.92
N THR A 396 -3.97 20.52 -2.70
CA THR A 396 -4.77 21.62 -3.28
C THR A 396 -4.99 21.45 -4.79
N LYS A 397 -3.93 21.10 -5.54
CA LYS A 397 -4.01 20.89 -7.00
C LYS A 397 -4.87 19.67 -7.36
N GLN A 398 -4.72 18.56 -6.64
CA GLN A 398 -5.53 17.35 -6.85
C GLN A 398 -7.01 17.61 -6.56
N CYS A 399 -7.32 18.30 -5.46
CA CYS A 399 -8.70 18.68 -5.12
C CYS A 399 -9.33 19.53 -6.23
N ARG A 400 -8.61 20.57 -6.70
CA ARG A 400 -9.07 21.40 -7.82
C ARG A 400 -9.24 20.62 -9.11
N ARG A 401 -8.37 19.64 -9.41
CA ARG A 401 -8.53 18.77 -10.58
C ARG A 401 -9.77 17.87 -10.45
N LEU A 402 -9.99 17.27 -9.29
CA LEU A 402 -11.20 16.48 -9.02
C LEU A 402 -12.46 17.36 -9.14
N LEU A 403 -12.42 18.61 -8.66
CA LEU A 403 -13.52 19.55 -8.80
C LEU A 403 -13.83 19.83 -10.28
N ARG A 404 -12.80 20.02 -11.12
CA ARG A 404 -12.99 20.16 -12.58
C ARG A 404 -13.64 18.92 -13.20
N ALA A 405 -13.32 17.72 -12.71
CA ALA A 405 -13.96 16.48 -13.16
C ALA A 405 -15.45 16.46 -12.77
N LEU A 406 -15.79 16.83 -11.53
CA LEU A 406 -17.18 16.92 -11.07
C LEU A 406 -17.97 17.99 -11.86
N GLN A 407 -17.37 19.15 -12.09
CA GLN A 407 -17.94 20.20 -12.92
C GLN A 407 -18.17 19.73 -14.36
N TYR A 408 -17.26 18.92 -14.92
CA TYR A 408 -17.48 18.32 -16.23
C TYR A 408 -18.72 17.40 -16.22
N VAL A 409 -18.88 16.54 -15.21
CA VAL A 409 -20.11 15.70 -15.07
C VAL A 409 -21.36 16.57 -15.04
N ILE A 410 -21.37 17.65 -14.25
CA ILE A 410 -22.49 18.59 -14.15
C ILE A 410 -22.80 19.24 -15.51
N ASN A 411 -21.77 19.66 -16.25
CA ASN A 411 -21.91 20.34 -17.53
C ASN A 411 -22.53 19.43 -18.59
N VAL A 412 -22.14 18.15 -18.63
CA VAL A 412 -22.67 17.18 -19.59
C VAL A 412 -23.92 16.44 -19.09
N ALA A 413 -24.37 16.71 -17.85
CA ALA A 413 -25.41 15.92 -17.19
C ALA A 413 -26.73 15.87 -17.97
N LYS A 414 -27.16 17.01 -18.54
CA LYS A 414 -28.40 17.08 -19.32
C LYS A 414 -28.28 16.30 -20.64
N GLU A 415 -27.15 16.44 -21.33
CA GLU A 415 -26.89 15.77 -22.61
C GLU A 415 -26.79 14.26 -22.44
N LYS A 416 -26.06 13.81 -21.41
CA LYS A 416 -25.87 12.39 -21.10
C LYS A 416 -26.96 11.79 -20.20
N ALA A 417 -28.01 12.55 -19.87
CA ALA A 417 -29.08 12.15 -18.96
C ALA A 417 -28.57 11.53 -17.64
N VAL A 418 -27.57 12.17 -17.02
CA VAL A 418 -26.95 11.70 -15.77
C VAL A 418 -27.96 11.81 -14.63
N ARG A 419 -28.21 10.70 -13.93
CA ARG A 419 -29.09 10.62 -12.76
C ARG A 419 -28.35 10.42 -11.44
N ALA A 420 -27.15 9.85 -11.51
CA ALA A 420 -26.30 9.65 -10.35
C ALA A 420 -24.83 9.83 -10.71
N VAL A 421 -24.05 10.26 -9.72
CA VAL A 421 -22.59 10.26 -9.74
C VAL A 421 -22.08 9.38 -8.60
N VAL A 422 -21.10 8.53 -8.89
CA VAL A 422 -20.46 7.66 -7.91
C VAL A 422 -19.00 8.07 -7.79
N LEU A 423 -18.60 8.50 -6.60
CA LEU A 423 -17.22 8.77 -6.23
C LEU A 423 -16.56 7.44 -5.88
N MET A 424 -15.64 6.99 -6.73
CA MET A 424 -15.05 5.67 -6.65
C MET A 424 -13.76 5.63 -5.84
N GLY A 425 -13.09 6.78 -5.65
CA GLY A 425 -11.74 6.83 -5.08
C GLY A 425 -10.75 5.97 -5.87
N GLY A 426 -9.82 5.36 -5.16
CA GLY A 426 -8.79 4.45 -5.66
C GLY A 426 -8.41 3.39 -4.63
N SER A 427 -7.11 3.08 -4.51
CA SER A 427 -6.56 2.20 -3.46
C SER A 427 -6.80 2.72 -2.03
N TYR A 428 -7.12 4.01 -1.92
CA TYR A 428 -7.80 4.63 -0.80
C TYR A 428 -9.04 5.33 -1.35
N PHE A 429 -10.10 5.44 -0.55
CA PHE A 429 -11.12 6.42 -0.91
C PHE A 429 -10.55 7.84 -0.76
N SER A 430 -10.17 8.23 0.46
CA SER A 430 -9.45 9.49 0.73
C SER A 430 -8.98 9.53 2.20
N ASN A 431 -7.81 10.12 2.43
CA ASN A 431 -7.29 10.43 3.76
C ASN A 431 -7.36 11.94 4.08
N GLY A 432 -8.02 12.74 3.23
CA GLY A 432 -8.15 14.19 3.39
C GLY A 432 -6.93 14.97 2.88
N ILE A 433 -6.59 16.07 3.57
CA ILE A 433 -5.53 17.01 3.17
C ILE A 433 -4.16 16.34 2.98
N HIS A 434 -3.33 16.89 2.09
CA HIS A 434 -2.02 16.33 1.79
C HIS A 434 -0.93 16.89 2.69
N LEU A 435 -0.84 16.36 3.91
CA LEU A 435 0.11 16.81 4.95
C LEU A 435 1.57 16.91 4.46
N ASN A 436 2.03 16.01 3.59
CA ASN A 436 3.40 16.11 3.08
C ASN A 436 3.62 17.32 2.15
N VAL A 437 2.61 17.73 1.39
CA VAL A 437 2.71 18.89 0.47
C VAL A 437 2.62 20.17 1.29
N ILE A 438 1.72 20.19 2.27
CA ILE A 438 1.62 21.25 3.29
C ILE A 438 2.96 21.44 4.00
N GLU A 439 3.53 20.37 4.57
CA GLU A 439 4.77 20.43 5.35
C GLU A 439 5.98 20.87 4.50
N SER A 440 5.99 20.54 3.21
CA SER A 440 7.05 20.97 2.30
C SER A 440 6.86 22.38 1.73
N ALA A 441 5.69 22.99 1.91
CA ALA A 441 5.42 24.30 1.34
C ALA A 441 6.25 25.39 2.02
N ALA A 442 6.53 26.47 1.29
CA ALA A 442 7.22 27.64 1.86
C ALA A 442 6.46 28.28 3.03
N ASP A 443 5.13 28.19 3.01
CA ASP A 443 4.24 28.57 4.10
C ASP A 443 3.21 27.44 4.34
N PRO A 444 3.48 26.52 5.29
CA PRO A 444 2.57 25.41 5.59
C PRO A 444 1.20 25.85 6.09
N ALA A 445 1.09 27.00 6.78
CA ALA A 445 -0.19 27.49 7.26
C ALA A 445 -1.06 27.96 6.09
N LEU A 446 -0.47 28.69 5.15
CA LEU A 446 -1.15 29.13 3.94
C LEU A 446 -1.53 27.95 3.02
N GLU A 447 -0.64 26.98 2.81
CA GLU A 447 -0.98 25.79 2.02
C GLU A 447 -2.06 24.94 2.72
N SER A 448 -2.05 24.84 4.04
CA SER A 448 -3.14 24.19 4.80
C SER A 448 -4.48 24.88 4.55
N TRP A 449 -4.49 26.22 4.58
CA TRP A 449 -5.68 27.02 4.30
C TRP A 449 -6.20 26.78 2.88
N PHE A 450 -5.33 26.79 1.87
CA PHE A 450 -5.73 26.49 0.50
C PHE A 450 -6.22 25.05 0.34
N ASN A 451 -5.57 24.09 0.98
CA ASN A 451 -5.93 22.68 0.83
C ASN A 451 -7.28 22.37 1.45
N ILE A 452 -7.58 22.90 2.66
CA ILE A 452 -8.88 22.64 3.29
C ILE A 452 -10.03 23.30 2.52
N ASN A 453 -9.85 24.54 2.05
CA ASN A 453 -10.87 25.21 1.21
C ASN A 453 -11.09 24.45 -0.10
N ALA A 454 -10.03 23.88 -0.71
CA ALA A 454 -10.20 23.07 -1.92
C ALA A 454 -10.93 21.75 -1.68
N ILE A 455 -10.87 21.18 -0.48
CA ILE A 455 -11.72 20.04 -0.08
C ILE A 455 -13.15 20.50 0.15
N ASP A 456 -13.35 21.65 0.81
CA ASP A 456 -14.67 22.22 1.03
C ASP A 456 -15.38 22.57 -0.29
N ASP A 457 -14.65 23.00 -1.32
CA ASP A 457 -15.21 23.21 -2.67
C ASP A 457 -15.76 21.90 -3.27
N LEU A 458 -15.08 20.76 -3.05
CA LEU A 458 -15.59 19.45 -3.47
C LEU A 458 -16.86 19.09 -2.71
N VAL A 459 -16.85 19.25 -1.38
CA VAL A 459 -18.00 18.99 -0.51
C VAL A 459 -19.18 19.89 -0.87
N TYR A 460 -18.94 21.16 -1.15
CA TYR A 460 -19.95 22.10 -1.63
C TYR A 460 -20.57 21.62 -2.94
N SER A 461 -19.76 21.18 -3.89
CA SER A 461 -20.29 20.67 -5.17
C SER A 461 -21.18 19.43 -4.97
N ILE A 462 -20.79 18.53 -4.06
CA ILE A 462 -21.56 17.32 -3.70
C ILE A 462 -22.89 17.69 -3.01
N LEU A 463 -22.88 18.64 -2.07
CA LEU A 463 -24.05 19.00 -1.26
C LEU A 463 -24.99 20.00 -1.97
N HIS A 464 -24.48 20.80 -2.91
CA HIS A 464 -25.23 21.88 -3.54
C HIS A 464 -25.40 21.68 -5.04
N ASP A 465 -24.31 21.55 -5.78
CA ASP A 465 -24.36 21.58 -7.25
C ASP A 465 -25.08 20.36 -7.81
N PHE A 466 -24.74 19.14 -7.36
CA PHE A 466 -25.39 17.92 -7.83
C PHE A 466 -26.88 17.84 -7.44
N PRO A 467 -27.28 18.06 -6.17
CA PRO A 467 -28.69 18.09 -5.78
C PRO A 467 -29.50 19.16 -6.51
N SER A 468 -28.93 20.34 -6.80
CA SER A 468 -29.63 21.39 -7.58
C SER A 468 -29.98 20.96 -9.01
N ARG A 469 -29.33 19.89 -9.52
CA ARG A 469 -29.60 19.27 -10.83
C ARG A 469 -30.41 17.98 -10.71
N GLY A 470 -30.85 17.60 -9.51
CA GLY A 470 -31.55 16.34 -9.25
C GLY A 470 -30.67 15.10 -9.43
N ILE A 471 -29.34 15.25 -9.36
CA ILE A 471 -28.37 14.15 -9.51
C ILE A 471 -28.05 13.61 -8.13
N LYS A 472 -28.20 12.29 -7.94
CA LYS A 472 -27.83 11.61 -6.70
C LYS A 472 -26.32 11.40 -6.58
N THR A 473 -25.78 11.61 -5.39
CA THR A 473 -24.35 11.42 -5.12
C THR A 473 -24.11 10.17 -4.28
N ILE A 474 -23.17 9.33 -4.67
CA ILE A 474 -22.85 8.07 -3.99
C ILE A 474 -21.34 8.03 -3.74
N ALA A 475 -20.92 7.71 -2.52
CA ALA A 475 -19.53 7.37 -2.22
C ALA A 475 -19.37 5.85 -2.19
N ALA A 476 -18.49 5.30 -3.03
CA ALA A 476 -18.13 3.89 -3.03
C ALA A 476 -16.76 3.70 -2.36
N VAL A 477 -16.76 3.54 -1.03
CA VAL A 477 -15.58 3.40 -0.19
C VAL A 477 -15.03 1.97 -0.29
N ARG A 478 -14.17 1.73 -1.30
CA ARG A 478 -13.57 0.42 -1.58
C ARG A 478 -12.20 0.19 -0.93
N GLY A 479 -11.57 1.26 -0.46
CA GLY A 479 -10.36 1.22 0.34
C GLY A 479 -10.47 2.26 1.45
N ASN A 480 -9.54 2.20 2.40
CA ASN A 480 -9.61 3.00 3.62
C ASN A 480 -9.90 4.48 3.36
N ALA A 481 -10.69 5.07 4.27
CA ALA A 481 -10.88 6.49 4.39
C ALA A 481 -10.48 6.95 5.79
N ALA A 482 -9.90 8.15 5.91
CA ALA A 482 -9.53 8.74 7.19
C ALA A 482 -9.72 10.25 7.21
N ALA A 483 -9.89 10.81 8.41
CA ALA A 483 -10.01 12.24 8.66
C ALA A 483 -11.01 12.92 7.69
N GLY A 484 -10.57 13.98 6.99
CA GLY A 484 -11.40 14.70 6.02
C GLY A 484 -11.90 13.84 4.85
N GLY A 485 -11.25 12.72 4.55
CA GLY A 485 -11.75 11.78 3.54
C GLY A 485 -13.02 11.03 3.95
N VAL A 486 -13.22 10.80 5.26
CA VAL A 486 -14.49 10.28 5.79
C VAL A 486 -15.58 11.35 5.63
N ALA A 487 -15.28 12.60 5.98
CA ALA A 487 -16.21 13.71 5.82
C ALA A 487 -16.64 13.89 4.34
N LEU A 488 -15.67 13.82 3.42
CA LEU A 488 -15.93 13.83 1.98
C LEU A 488 -16.88 12.70 1.56
N ALA A 489 -16.65 11.47 2.00
CA ALA A 489 -17.53 10.34 1.70
C ALA A 489 -18.96 10.59 2.20
N THR A 490 -19.08 11.02 3.47
CA THR A 490 -20.37 11.25 4.13
C THR A 490 -21.13 12.48 3.63
N SER A 491 -20.53 13.29 2.75
CA SER A 491 -21.23 14.38 2.08
C SER A 491 -22.15 13.89 0.94
N CYS A 492 -21.96 12.66 0.46
CA CYS A 492 -22.82 12.04 -0.54
C CYS A 492 -24.19 11.63 0.04
N ASP A 493 -25.22 11.53 -0.80
CA ASP A 493 -26.55 11.01 -0.41
C ASP A 493 -26.47 9.59 0.15
N VAL A 494 -25.62 8.75 -0.44
CA VAL A 494 -25.45 7.33 -0.07
C VAL A 494 -23.96 7.01 0.08
N VAL A 495 -23.60 6.31 1.15
CA VAL A 495 -22.25 5.77 1.36
C VAL A 495 -22.32 4.25 1.36
N LEU A 496 -21.58 3.63 0.45
CA LEU A 496 -21.38 2.19 0.37
C LEU A 496 -19.92 1.89 0.71
N ALA A 497 -19.68 0.96 1.62
CA ALA A 497 -18.34 0.52 1.99
C ALA A 497 -18.17 -0.97 1.69
N GLY A 498 -17.00 -1.35 1.18
CA GLY A 498 -16.65 -2.76 1.03
C GLY A 498 -16.43 -3.44 2.39
N GLU A 499 -16.88 -4.69 2.52
CA GLU A 499 -16.72 -5.49 3.75
C GLU A 499 -15.25 -5.68 4.17
N ASP A 500 -14.34 -5.68 3.19
CA ASP A 500 -12.90 -5.88 3.35
C ASP A 500 -12.04 -4.62 3.11
N GLY A 501 -12.68 -3.43 3.02
CA GLY A 501 -12.05 -2.14 2.69
C GLY A 501 -11.28 -1.47 3.81
#